data_AF-A0A978SUF4-F1
#
_entry.id   AF-A0A978SUF4-F1
#
_cell.length_a   1.000
_cell.length_b   1.000
_cell.length_c   1.000
_cell.angle_alpha   90.00
_cell.angle_beta   90.00
_cell.angle_gamma   90.00
#
_symmetry.space_group_name_H-M   'P 1'
#
loop_
_entity.id
_entity.type
_entity.pdbx_description
1 polymer ?
#
loop_
_entity_poly.entity_id
_entity_poly.type
_entity_poly.pdbx_seq_one_letter_code
_entity_poly.pdbx_strand_id
1 'polypeptide(L)'
;MEVEELLKRYAAGERDFAGVNLCEVNLSRVNLSGVNLSNAILSIANLSGANLSGANLAGAKLNVTRLSGANLSRANLNGAVLNVANLVRANLSDAEMIQASLIRAELIRAELSRANLVEANLNGADLRESKLRQAILSGANLSEADLRGASLTGANLEQAKLNQTDLSGAELTGANLSNTELRHVNFNRANLSGANLSGANLRWADLSGANLQWANLSDAKLSGANLIGADLSNSNLLNASLVHADLTQANLIRAEWVGADLSGATLTGAKLYAVSRFGLKTEGITCDWVDVSPYGDHSQIYRLSAEDSKKFFNQTPPTVRIVVDSPLEQEANLALANAYYQISQQYPAFNQPPSISVGYRQTVLTFRIDSDEQLFPTAYVAILPFEKATAIQRNIITLVKQLRAHATNHLSIPELRRVQQLSAVMSQTLNQVNAVDWSKILSPAQEQVSFLRSPLHVILLNSSDRSLSIYHDPNFGKRFMNINFPNKTVPGLSTASQQFSLPSVNAVVDFIRGFYTWESQ
;
A
#
# COMPACT_ATOMS: atom_id res chain seq x y z
N MET A 1 17.21 -37.84 40.94
CA MET A 1 16.13 -38.81 41.22
C MET A 1 16.28 -39.93 40.22
N GLU A 2 16.16 -41.19 40.65
CA GLU A 2 16.24 -42.32 39.72
C GLU A 2 14.97 -42.44 38.88
N VAL A 3 15.09 -42.94 37.65
CA VAL A 3 13.95 -43.09 36.72
C VAL A 3 12.85 -43.97 37.32
N GLU A 4 13.22 -45.10 37.93
CA GLU A 4 12.26 -46.03 38.53
C GLU A 4 11.45 -45.38 39.66
N GLU A 5 12.09 -44.53 40.47
CA GLU A 5 11.43 -43.80 41.55
C GLU A 5 10.40 -42.82 40.99
N LEU A 6 10.78 -42.04 39.96
CA LEU A 6 9.88 -41.10 39.29
C LEU A 6 8.67 -41.83 38.70
N LEU A 7 8.88 -42.93 37.97
CA LEU A 7 7.81 -43.67 37.32
C LEU A 7 6.86 -44.31 38.33
N LYS A 8 7.39 -44.84 39.44
CA LYS A 8 6.58 -45.42 40.51
C LYS A 8 5.70 -44.37 41.19
N ARG A 9 6.27 -43.20 41.51
CA ARG A 9 5.55 -42.07 42.10
C ARG A 9 4.49 -41.51 41.15
N TYR A 10 4.83 -41.38 39.87
CA TYR A 10 3.90 -40.96 38.84
C TYR A 10 2.74 -41.95 38.67
N ALA A 11 3.02 -43.26 38.67
CA ALA A 11 2.00 -44.31 38.63
C ALA A 11 1.09 -44.31 39.86
N ALA A 12 1.62 -43.90 41.03
CA ALA A 12 0.84 -43.73 42.26
C ALA A 12 -0.05 -42.46 42.28
N GLY A 13 -0.03 -41.66 41.21
CA GLY A 13 -0.86 -40.46 41.07
C GLY A 13 -0.14 -39.15 41.38
N GLU A 14 1.12 -39.20 41.81
CA GLU A 14 1.92 -37.99 42.00
C GLU A 14 2.18 -37.31 40.65
N ARG A 15 2.05 -35.98 40.62
CA ARG A 15 2.29 -35.18 39.41
C ARG A 15 3.33 -34.09 39.64
N ASP A 16 3.66 -33.77 40.89
CA ASP A 16 4.57 -32.68 41.20
C ASP A 16 6.01 -33.17 41.38
N PHE A 17 6.84 -32.87 40.40
CA PHE A 17 8.26 -33.15 40.36
C PHE A 17 9.05 -31.86 40.05
N ALA A 18 8.55 -30.71 40.49
CA ALA A 18 9.22 -29.43 40.27
C ALA A 18 10.66 -29.43 40.83
N GLY A 19 11.60 -28.84 40.09
CA GLY A 19 13.00 -28.69 40.49
C GLY A 19 13.81 -29.99 40.50
N VAL A 20 13.22 -31.12 40.12
CA VAL A 20 13.90 -32.42 40.15
C VAL A 20 15.12 -32.43 39.22
N ASN A 21 16.19 -33.10 39.65
CA ASN A 21 17.33 -33.40 38.79
C ASN A 21 17.13 -34.76 38.10
N LEU A 22 16.96 -34.68 36.77
CA LEU A 22 16.80 -35.76 35.80
C LEU A 22 17.79 -35.56 34.64
N CYS A 23 18.99 -35.06 34.93
CA CYS A 23 20.05 -34.95 33.93
C CYS A 23 20.42 -36.36 33.40
N GLU A 24 20.65 -36.47 32.09
CA GLU A 24 21.10 -37.72 31.43
C GLU A 24 20.17 -38.94 31.52
N VAL A 25 18.97 -38.79 32.11
CA VAL A 25 18.06 -39.93 32.27
C VAL A 25 17.47 -40.39 30.93
N ASN A 26 17.07 -41.66 30.88
CA ASN A 26 16.29 -42.20 29.77
C ASN A 26 14.81 -42.33 30.14
N LEU A 27 13.99 -41.44 29.57
CA LEU A 27 12.54 -41.40 29.69
C LEU A 27 11.88 -41.52 28.29
N SER A 28 12.55 -42.17 27.35
CA SER A 28 12.03 -42.32 25.98
C SER A 28 10.72 -43.10 25.99
N ARG A 29 9.74 -42.62 25.20
CA ARG A 29 8.38 -43.20 25.06
C ARG A 29 7.58 -43.32 26.36
N VAL A 30 8.03 -42.71 27.44
CA VAL A 30 7.30 -42.69 28.71
C VAL A 30 6.09 -41.76 28.61
N ASN A 31 4.98 -42.13 29.24
CA ASN A 31 3.83 -41.24 29.41
C ASN A 31 3.95 -40.42 30.71
N LEU A 32 4.18 -39.12 30.56
CA LEU A 32 4.25 -38.11 31.61
C LEU A 32 3.28 -36.94 31.31
N SER A 33 2.12 -37.22 30.71
CA SER A 33 1.12 -36.20 30.41
C SER A 33 0.65 -35.45 31.65
N GLY A 34 0.65 -34.12 31.62
CA GLY A 34 0.22 -33.29 32.74
C GLY A 34 1.15 -33.30 33.96
N VAL A 35 2.37 -33.85 33.82
CA VAL A 35 3.37 -33.80 34.89
C VAL A 35 3.82 -32.35 35.14
N ASN A 36 4.10 -31.99 36.38
CA ASN A 36 4.81 -30.76 36.73
C ASN A 36 6.30 -31.06 36.89
N LEU A 37 7.08 -30.61 35.91
CA LEU A 37 8.54 -30.62 35.86
C LEU A 37 9.08 -29.18 35.76
N SER A 38 8.35 -28.20 36.30
CA SER A 38 8.82 -26.81 36.33
C SER A 38 10.16 -26.70 37.05
N ASN A 39 11.09 -25.91 36.49
CA ASN A 39 12.46 -25.75 36.96
C ASN A 39 13.29 -27.05 37.05
N ALA A 40 12.81 -28.17 36.50
CA ALA A 40 13.57 -29.42 36.49
C ALA A 40 14.83 -29.31 35.64
N ILE A 41 15.86 -30.08 35.99
CA ILE A 41 17.09 -30.22 35.22
C ILE A 41 16.95 -31.49 34.37
N LEU A 42 16.72 -31.33 33.07
CA LEU A 42 16.50 -32.39 32.09
C LEU A 42 17.56 -32.35 30.98
N SER A 43 18.69 -31.71 31.24
CA SER A 43 19.77 -31.54 30.26
C SER A 43 20.32 -32.91 29.85
N ILE A 44 20.54 -33.10 28.55
CA ILE A 44 21.03 -34.36 27.96
C ILE A 44 20.06 -35.56 28.12
N ALA A 45 18.89 -35.37 28.75
CA ALA A 45 17.93 -36.45 28.93
C ALA A 45 17.39 -36.95 27.58
N ASN A 46 17.07 -38.24 27.52
CA ASN A 46 16.39 -38.84 26.38
C ASN A 46 14.89 -38.92 26.66
N LEU A 47 14.13 -38.01 26.05
CA LEU A 47 12.66 -37.94 26.07
C LEU A 47 12.07 -38.24 24.68
N SER A 48 12.82 -38.94 23.82
CA SER A 48 12.38 -39.21 22.44
C SER A 48 11.08 -40.02 22.46
N GLY A 49 10.06 -39.53 21.75
CA GLY A 49 8.73 -40.14 21.70
C GLY A 49 7.94 -40.12 23.01
N ALA A 50 8.43 -39.44 24.05
CA ALA A 50 7.70 -39.33 25.32
C ALA A 50 6.40 -38.53 25.13
N ASN A 51 5.37 -38.87 25.92
CA ASN A 51 4.15 -38.10 25.99
C ASN A 51 4.21 -37.11 27.17
N LEU A 52 4.43 -35.85 26.87
CA LEU A 52 4.49 -34.71 27.80
C LEU A 52 3.34 -33.72 27.52
N SER A 53 2.23 -34.19 26.95
CA SER A 53 1.10 -33.32 26.64
C SER A 53 0.55 -32.66 27.91
N GLY A 54 0.33 -31.35 27.86
CA GLY A 54 -0.10 -30.58 29.03
C GLY A 54 0.88 -30.53 30.20
N ALA A 55 2.12 -31.00 30.03
CA ALA A 55 3.12 -30.95 31.09
C ALA A 55 3.52 -29.49 31.41
N ASN A 56 3.79 -29.20 32.67
CA ASN A 56 4.41 -27.94 33.09
C ASN A 56 5.93 -28.12 33.13
N LEU A 57 6.63 -27.52 32.18
CA LEU A 57 8.08 -27.47 32.03
C LEU A 57 8.61 -26.03 32.12
N ALA A 58 7.84 -25.11 32.74
CA ALA A 58 8.23 -23.71 32.87
C ALA A 58 9.59 -23.59 33.58
N GLY A 59 10.52 -22.82 33.02
CA GLY A 59 11.88 -22.65 33.54
C GLY A 59 12.76 -23.91 33.53
N ALA A 60 12.31 -25.03 32.95
CA ALA A 60 13.09 -26.26 32.91
C ALA A 60 14.35 -26.12 32.04
N LYS A 61 15.42 -26.80 32.44
CA LYS A 61 16.70 -26.83 31.71
C LYS A 61 16.76 -28.07 30.81
N LEU A 62 16.46 -27.89 29.54
CA LEU A 62 16.36 -28.91 28.49
C LEU A 62 17.49 -28.79 27.44
N ASN A 63 18.68 -28.32 27.86
CA ASN A 63 19.82 -28.19 26.95
C ASN A 63 20.23 -29.56 26.40
N VAL A 64 20.42 -29.66 25.08
CA VAL A 64 20.86 -30.89 24.39
C VAL A 64 19.92 -32.09 24.63
N THR A 65 18.69 -31.85 25.10
CA THR A 65 17.71 -32.91 25.37
C THR A 65 17.22 -33.51 24.04
N ARG A 66 17.04 -34.83 24.01
CA ARG A 66 16.47 -35.53 22.86
C ARG A 66 14.95 -35.62 23.02
N LEU A 67 14.22 -34.84 22.23
CA LEU A 67 12.77 -34.74 22.20
C LEU A 67 12.19 -35.13 20.82
N SER A 68 12.94 -35.84 19.98
CA SER A 68 12.46 -36.25 18.65
C SER A 68 11.16 -37.05 18.78
N GLY A 69 10.14 -36.63 18.04
CA GLY A 69 8.80 -37.23 18.07
C GLY A 69 8.06 -37.16 19.41
N ALA A 70 8.55 -36.40 20.40
CA ALA A 70 7.86 -36.23 21.66
C ALA A 70 6.56 -35.44 21.48
N ASN A 71 5.54 -35.75 22.28
CA ASN A 71 4.30 -35.00 22.32
C ASN A 71 4.36 -33.98 23.46
N LEU A 72 4.57 -32.71 23.12
CA LEU A 72 4.57 -31.54 24.01
C LEU A 72 3.33 -30.65 23.74
N SER A 73 2.28 -31.19 23.12
CA SER A 73 1.08 -30.40 22.83
C SER A 73 0.49 -29.83 24.11
N ARG A 74 0.15 -28.53 24.09
CA ARG A 74 -0.36 -27.78 25.25
C ARG A 74 0.57 -27.75 26.47
N ALA A 75 1.85 -28.11 26.32
CA ALA A 75 2.80 -28.02 27.40
C ALA A 75 3.14 -26.55 27.70
N ASN A 76 3.42 -26.24 28.96
CA ASN A 76 3.95 -24.95 29.38
C ASN A 76 5.48 -25.03 29.45
N LEU A 77 6.16 -24.37 28.51
CA LEU A 77 7.62 -24.26 28.37
C LEU A 77 8.07 -22.80 28.54
N ASN A 78 7.27 -21.96 29.20
CA ASN A 78 7.61 -20.55 29.41
C ASN A 78 8.96 -20.42 30.12
N GLY A 79 9.87 -19.63 29.55
CA GLY A 79 11.24 -19.44 30.05
C GLY A 79 12.10 -20.70 30.09
N ALA A 80 11.66 -21.82 29.49
CA ALA A 80 12.46 -23.04 29.43
C ALA A 80 13.67 -22.87 28.50
N VAL A 81 14.76 -23.58 28.79
CA VAL A 81 16.01 -23.50 28.04
C VAL A 81 16.21 -24.79 27.24
N LEU A 82 15.86 -24.77 25.95
CA LEU A 82 15.95 -25.87 24.99
C LEU A 82 17.10 -25.68 23.97
N ASN A 83 18.19 -25.02 24.37
CA ASN A 83 19.28 -24.75 23.44
C ASN A 83 19.89 -26.07 22.94
N VAL A 84 20.10 -26.16 21.62
CA VAL A 84 20.64 -27.35 20.94
C VAL A 84 19.81 -28.62 21.20
N ALA A 85 18.54 -28.48 21.63
CA ALA A 85 17.65 -29.63 21.81
C ALA A 85 17.22 -30.20 20.45
N ASN A 86 17.06 -31.52 20.37
CA ASN A 86 16.52 -32.17 19.19
C ASN A 86 15.00 -32.33 19.34
N LEU A 87 14.24 -31.52 18.62
CA LEU A 87 12.78 -31.50 18.58
C LEU A 87 12.25 -31.95 17.21
N VAL A 88 13.04 -32.74 16.47
CA VAL A 88 12.69 -33.19 15.13
C VAL A 88 11.38 -33.98 15.19
N ARG A 89 10.37 -33.54 14.43
CA ARG A 89 9.01 -34.10 14.42
C ARG A 89 8.28 -34.08 15.77
N ALA A 90 8.74 -33.28 16.74
CA ALA A 90 8.00 -33.11 17.99
C ALA A 90 6.66 -32.39 17.74
N ASN A 91 5.66 -32.72 18.56
CA ASN A 91 4.38 -32.01 18.56
C ASN A 91 4.36 -30.96 19.67
N LEU A 92 4.45 -29.70 19.32
CA LEU A 92 4.35 -28.52 20.18
C LEU A 92 3.07 -27.72 19.89
N SER A 93 2.04 -28.34 19.28
CA SER A 93 0.79 -27.66 18.97
C SER A 93 0.17 -27.07 20.23
N ASP A 94 -0.23 -25.80 20.18
CA ASP A 94 -0.83 -25.08 21.32
C ASP A 94 0.09 -24.99 22.56
N ALA A 95 1.40 -25.21 22.44
CA ALA A 95 2.34 -25.08 23.56
C ALA A 95 2.60 -23.60 23.91
N GLU A 96 2.77 -23.31 25.19
CA GLU A 96 3.20 -22.00 25.69
C GLU A 96 4.72 -21.99 25.82
N MET A 97 5.40 -21.10 25.10
CA MET A 97 6.86 -21.03 25.00
C MET A 97 7.34 -19.57 25.08
N ILE A 98 6.62 -18.75 25.83
CA ILE A 98 6.92 -17.33 26.01
C ILE A 98 8.32 -17.21 26.61
N GLN A 99 9.17 -16.39 25.99
CA GLN A 99 10.57 -16.18 26.41
C GLN A 99 11.41 -17.46 26.51
N ALA A 100 10.98 -18.57 25.89
CA ALA A 100 11.77 -19.79 25.84
C ALA A 100 13.04 -19.59 24.98
N SER A 101 14.13 -20.24 25.36
CA SER A 101 15.39 -20.22 24.62
C SER A 101 15.53 -21.50 23.80
N LEU A 102 15.53 -21.38 22.47
CA LEU A 102 15.67 -22.45 21.48
C LEU A 102 16.87 -22.20 20.55
N ILE A 103 17.93 -21.59 21.08
CA ILE A 103 19.11 -21.26 20.28
C ILE A 103 19.67 -22.54 19.66
N ARG A 104 19.79 -22.54 18.33
CA ARG A 104 20.29 -23.68 17.54
C ARG A 104 19.56 -25.01 17.81
N ALA A 105 18.30 -24.95 18.21
CA ALA A 105 17.46 -26.15 18.36
C ALA A 105 17.09 -26.74 16.99
N GLU A 106 16.93 -28.06 16.92
CA GLU A 106 16.51 -28.76 15.71
C GLU A 106 15.00 -29.01 15.74
N LEU A 107 14.23 -28.22 15.02
CA LEU A 107 12.76 -28.24 14.93
C LEU A 107 12.27 -28.72 13.54
N ILE A 108 13.11 -29.45 12.80
CA ILE A 108 12.79 -29.95 11.46
C ILE A 108 11.47 -30.75 11.52
N ARG A 109 10.50 -30.36 10.69
CA ARG A 109 9.14 -30.97 10.63
C ARG A 109 8.40 -31.01 11.97
N ALA A 110 8.75 -30.16 12.93
CA ALA A 110 7.99 -30.03 14.17
C ALA A 110 6.62 -29.36 13.92
N GLU A 111 5.64 -29.69 14.76
CA GLU A 111 4.31 -29.09 14.73
C GLU A 111 4.22 -28.02 15.82
N LEU A 112 4.26 -26.75 15.45
CA LEU A 112 4.12 -25.59 16.33
C LEU A 112 2.84 -24.77 16.02
N SER A 113 1.85 -25.36 15.33
CA SER A 113 0.61 -24.63 15.03
C SER A 113 -0.04 -24.12 16.31
N ARG A 114 -0.40 -22.83 16.32
CA ARG A 114 -0.97 -22.10 17.46
C ARG A 114 -0.10 -22.07 18.73
N ALA A 115 1.18 -22.43 18.63
CA ALA A 115 2.10 -22.27 19.76
C ALA A 115 2.37 -20.79 20.03
N ASN A 116 2.58 -20.46 21.30
CA ASN A 116 2.88 -19.11 21.76
C ASN A 116 4.39 -18.97 22.02
N LEU A 117 5.09 -18.32 21.10
CA LEU A 117 6.53 -18.08 21.11
C LEU A 117 6.85 -16.58 21.28
N VAL A 118 5.99 -15.81 21.95
CA VAL A 118 6.22 -14.39 22.23
C VAL A 118 7.59 -14.21 22.88
N GLU A 119 8.42 -13.34 22.30
CA GLU A 119 9.79 -13.05 22.75
C GLU A 119 10.72 -14.28 22.90
N ALA A 120 10.37 -15.42 22.30
CA ALA A 120 11.23 -16.60 22.31
C ALA A 120 12.50 -16.36 21.49
N ASN A 121 13.60 -16.99 21.89
CA ASN A 121 14.88 -16.89 21.19
C ASN A 121 15.16 -18.15 20.36
N LEU A 122 14.91 -18.08 19.06
CA LEU A 122 15.16 -19.13 18.07
C LEU A 122 16.38 -18.82 17.19
N ASN A 123 17.34 -18.04 17.66
CA ASN A 123 18.52 -17.69 16.88
C ASN A 123 19.26 -18.94 16.39
N GLY A 124 19.51 -19.00 15.08
CA GLY A 124 20.17 -20.13 14.44
C GLY A 124 19.43 -21.48 14.53
N ALA A 125 18.14 -21.49 14.90
CA ALA A 125 17.36 -22.72 14.96
C ALA A 125 17.05 -23.26 13.56
N ASP A 126 16.93 -24.58 13.45
CA ASP A 126 16.57 -25.26 12.20
C ASP A 126 15.09 -25.66 12.24
N LEU A 127 14.25 -24.90 11.55
CA LEU A 127 12.80 -25.05 11.46
C LEU A 127 12.35 -25.51 10.07
N ARG A 128 13.23 -26.15 9.29
CA ARG A 128 12.89 -26.62 7.92
C ARG A 128 11.63 -27.49 7.92
N GLU A 129 10.73 -27.19 6.99
CA GLU A 129 9.46 -27.90 6.80
C GLU A 129 8.58 -28.01 8.07
N SER A 130 8.83 -27.16 9.08
CA SER A 130 8.01 -27.11 10.29
C SER A 130 6.67 -26.41 10.02
N LYS A 131 5.70 -26.64 10.91
CA LYS A 131 4.36 -26.06 10.81
C LYS A 131 4.17 -25.06 11.93
N LEU A 132 4.10 -23.78 11.60
CA LEU A 132 3.85 -22.66 12.51
C LEU A 132 2.54 -21.94 12.15
N ARG A 133 1.52 -22.67 11.67
CA ARG A 133 0.25 -22.06 11.27
C ARG A 133 -0.38 -21.38 12.47
N GLN A 134 -0.72 -20.09 12.33
CA GLN A 134 -1.28 -19.27 13.41
C GLN A 134 -0.44 -19.24 14.70
N ALA A 135 0.87 -19.52 14.62
CA ALA A 135 1.75 -19.37 15.77
C ALA A 135 1.94 -17.88 16.13
N ILE A 136 2.15 -17.59 17.40
CA ILE A 136 2.39 -16.24 17.90
C ILE A 136 3.88 -16.09 18.15
N LEU A 137 4.57 -15.35 17.31
CA LEU A 137 6.02 -15.12 17.30
C LEU A 137 6.36 -13.63 17.50
N SER A 138 5.44 -12.83 18.03
CA SER A 138 5.66 -11.39 18.19
C SER A 138 6.87 -11.11 19.07
N GLY A 139 7.80 -10.29 18.58
CA GLY A 139 9.06 -9.98 19.25
C GLY A 139 10.07 -11.14 19.33
N ALA A 140 9.79 -12.30 18.75
CA ALA A 140 10.70 -13.44 18.76
C ALA A 140 11.99 -13.14 17.98
N ASN A 141 13.10 -13.76 18.38
CA ASN A 141 14.36 -13.69 17.65
C ASN A 141 14.57 -14.95 16.81
N LEU A 142 14.37 -14.85 15.50
CA LEU A 142 14.64 -15.89 14.51
C LEU A 142 15.85 -15.56 13.63
N SER A 143 16.72 -14.64 14.05
CA SER A 143 17.90 -14.26 13.26
C SER A 143 18.75 -15.49 12.97
N GLU A 144 19.23 -15.63 11.73
CA GLU A 144 20.01 -16.77 11.23
C GLU A 144 19.29 -18.15 11.26
N ALA A 145 17.99 -18.19 11.55
CA ALA A 145 17.23 -19.43 11.52
C ALA A 145 16.98 -19.93 10.08
N ASP A 146 16.81 -21.24 9.93
CA ASP A 146 16.45 -21.89 8.67
C ASP A 146 14.97 -22.31 8.70
N LEU A 147 14.12 -21.58 7.99
CA LEU A 147 12.68 -21.82 7.84
C LEU A 147 12.30 -22.25 6.42
N ARG A 148 13.23 -22.85 5.66
CA ARG A 148 12.94 -23.28 4.28
C ARG A 148 11.77 -24.25 4.24
N GLY A 149 10.81 -23.95 3.36
CA GLY A 149 9.57 -24.73 3.21
C GLY A 149 8.68 -24.80 4.46
N ALA A 150 8.91 -23.97 5.48
CA ALA A 150 8.05 -23.93 6.66
C ALA A 150 6.69 -23.31 6.34
N SER A 151 5.65 -23.70 7.09
CA SER A 151 4.30 -23.16 6.95
C SER A 151 3.99 -22.18 8.07
N LEU A 152 4.01 -20.89 7.76
CA LEU A 152 3.69 -19.77 8.66
C LEU A 152 2.35 -19.09 8.31
N THR A 153 1.42 -19.81 7.67
CA THR A 153 0.13 -19.26 7.26
C THR A 153 -0.59 -18.64 8.47
N GLY A 154 -0.91 -17.34 8.37
CA GLY A 154 -1.57 -16.57 9.43
C GLY A 154 -0.79 -16.43 10.73
N ALA A 155 0.52 -16.71 10.75
CA ALA A 155 1.35 -16.51 11.93
C ALA A 155 1.53 -15.01 12.25
N ASN A 156 1.66 -14.68 13.53
CA ASN A 156 1.95 -13.32 13.97
C ASN A 156 3.44 -13.17 14.28
N LEU A 157 4.20 -12.53 13.40
CA LEU A 157 5.62 -12.20 13.56
C LEU A 157 5.86 -10.71 13.83
N GLU A 158 4.85 -9.95 14.28
CA GLU A 158 5.01 -8.51 14.55
C GLU A 158 6.25 -8.20 15.39
N GLN A 159 7.07 -7.25 14.94
CA GLN A 159 8.32 -6.83 15.60
C GLN A 159 9.37 -7.95 15.82
N ALA A 160 9.21 -9.12 15.21
CA ALA A 160 10.19 -10.18 15.28
C ALA A 160 11.50 -9.80 14.56
N LYS A 161 12.61 -10.41 14.99
CA LYS A 161 13.94 -10.26 14.38
C LYS A 161 14.22 -11.47 13.49
N LEU A 162 14.34 -11.24 12.19
CA LEU A 162 14.53 -12.26 11.15
C LEU A 162 15.72 -11.89 10.24
N ASN A 163 16.76 -11.25 10.80
CA ASN A 163 17.94 -10.89 10.03
C ASN A 163 18.66 -12.17 9.58
N GLN A 164 19.03 -12.23 8.29
CA GLN A 164 19.72 -13.39 7.68
C GLN A 164 18.97 -14.73 7.82
N THR A 165 17.66 -14.70 8.04
CA THR A 165 16.82 -15.89 8.09
C THR A 165 16.57 -16.42 6.68
N ASP A 166 16.57 -17.75 6.50
CA ASP A 166 16.19 -18.38 5.23
C ASP A 166 14.72 -18.81 5.27
N LEU A 167 13.86 -18.12 4.53
CA LEU A 167 12.44 -18.38 4.35
C LEU A 167 12.13 -18.79 2.89
N SER A 168 13.14 -19.29 2.15
CA SER A 168 12.92 -19.69 0.76
C SER A 168 11.89 -20.82 0.65
N GLY A 169 10.94 -20.62 -0.28
CA GLY A 169 9.79 -21.52 -0.47
C GLY A 169 8.85 -21.66 0.73
N ALA A 170 8.92 -20.78 1.74
CA ALA A 170 8.02 -20.82 2.89
C ALA A 170 6.60 -20.29 2.54
N GLU A 171 5.59 -20.79 3.25
CA GLU A 171 4.19 -20.39 3.11
C GLU A 171 3.79 -19.38 4.19
N LEU A 172 3.74 -18.09 3.85
CA LEU A 172 3.44 -16.97 4.75
C LEU A 172 2.11 -16.26 4.40
N THR A 173 1.19 -16.92 3.68
CA THR A 173 -0.11 -16.33 3.33
C THR A 173 -0.81 -15.75 4.56
N GLY A 174 -1.17 -14.47 4.50
CA GLY A 174 -1.86 -13.75 5.58
C GLY A 174 -1.06 -13.59 6.87
N ALA A 175 0.25 -13.85 6.88
CA ALA A 175 1.08 -13.64 8.06
C ALA A 175 1.25 -12.15 8.39
N ASN A 176 1.34 -11.82 9.67
CA ASN A 176 1.65 -10.47 10.13
C ASN A 176 3.16 -10.32 10.35
N LEU A 177 3.85 -9.59 9.48
CA LEU A 177 5.27 -9.25 9.56
C LEU A 177 5.47 -7.73 9.74
N SER A 178 4.49 -7.02 10.29
CA SER A 178 4.61 -5.57 10.49
C SER A 178 5.78 -5.23 11.41
N ASN A 179 6.50 -4.17 11.06
CA ASN A 179 7.63 -3.64 11.83
C ASN A 179 8.73 -4.68 12.15
N THR A 180 8.88 -5.72 11.33
CA THR A 180 9.91 -6.75 11.50
C THR A 180 11.29 -6.28 11.00
N GLU A 181 12.35 -6.84 11.59
CA GLU A 181 13.71 -6.68 11.10
C GLU A 181 14.07 -7.85 10.17
N LEU A 182 14.11 -7.59 8.87
CA LEU A 182 14.25 -8.59 7.80
C LEU A 182 15.48 -8.31 6.91
N ARG A 183 16.55 -7.73 7.46
CA ARG A 183 17.75 -7.42 6.66
C ARG A 183 18.40 -8.70 6.18
N HIS A 184 18.75 -8.75 4.89
CA HIS A 184 19.36 -9.93 4.25
C HIS A 184 18.54 -11.23 4.38
N VAL A 185 17.23 -11.14 4.62
CA VAL A 185 16.34 -12.31 4.63
C VAL A 185 16.27 -12.91 3.21
N ASN A 186 16.18 -14.24 3.13
CA ASN A 186 15.91 -14.94 1.88
C ASN A 186 14.43 -15.36 1.82
N PHE A 187 13.65 -14.69 0.99
CA PHE A 187 12.26 -15.01 0.63
C PHE A 187 12.14 -15.56 -0.80
N ASN A 188 13.23 -16.07 -1.41
CA ASN A 188 13.18 -16.62 -2.76
C ASN A 188 12.02 -17.62 -2.91
N ARG A 189 11.11 -17.34 -3.85
CA ARG A 189 9.91 -18.16 -4.13
C ARG A 189 8.99 -18.41 -2.92
N ALA A 190 9.07 -17.60 -1.87
CA ALA A 190 8.13 -17.67 -0.75
C ALA A 190 6.75 -17.16 -1.15
N ASN A 191 5.71 -17.69 -0.52
CA ASN A 191 4.34 -17.23 -0.69
C ASN A 191 3.93 -16.27 0.44
N LEU A 192 3.97 -14.98 0.17
CA LEU A 192 3.61 -13.87 1.06
C LEU A 192 2.26 -13.24 0.68
N SER A 193 1.39 -13.97 -0.04
CA SER A 193 0.10 -13.44 -0.48
C SER A 193 -0.75 -12.96 0.71
N GLY A 194 -1.24 -11.72 0.64
CA GLY A 194 -2.02 -11.09 1.70
C GLY A 194 -1.26 -10.84 3.01
N ALA A 195 0.06 -11.02 3.04
CA ALA A 195 0.86 -10.77 4.25
C ALA A 195 0.94 -9.27 4.56
N ASN A 196 1.03 -8.93 5.85
CA ASN A 196 1.24 -7.55 6.29
C ASN A 196 2.73 -7.31 6.59
N LEU A 197 3.43 -6.60 5.72
CA LEU A 197 4.84 -6.20 5.81
C LEU A 197 5.00 -4.70 6.09
N SER A 198 3.96 -4.02 6.59
CA SER A 198 4.01 -2.58 6.79
C SER A 198 5.12 -2.16 7.75
N GLY A 199 5.91 -1.15 7.37
CA GLY A 199 7.05 -0.66 8.12
C GLY A 199 8.24 -1.64 8.25
N ALA A 200 8.18 -2.83 7.65
CA ALA A 200 9.22 -3.84 7.77
C ALA A 200 10.55 -3.40 7.14
N ASN A 201 11.67 -3.84 7.72
CA ASN A 201 13.01 -3.53 7.24
C ASN A 201 13.57 -4.65 6.36
N LEU A 202 13.26 -4.61 5.07
CA LEU A 202 13.63 -5.60 4.03
C LEU A 202 14.90 -5.20 3.24
N ARG A 203 15.80 -4.40 3.82
CA ARG A 203 17.01 -3.97 3.09
C ARG A 203 17.89 -5.17 2.72
N TRP A 204 18.30 -5.20 1.46
CA TRP A 204 19.07 -6.30 0.87
C TRP A 204 18.41 -7.68 0.99
N ALA A 205 17.09 -7.73 1.13
CA ALA A 205 16.34 -8.98 1.10
C ALA A 205 16.33 -9.60 -0.31
N ASP A 206 16.30 -10.92 -0.39
CA ASP A 206 16.04 -11.64 -1.64
C ASP A 206 14.56 -12.06 -1.71
N LEU A 207 13.76 -11.34 -2.49
CA LEU A 207 12.35 -11.61 -2.75
C LEU A 207 12.14 -12.14 -4.19
N SER A 208 13.20 -12.63 -4.85
CA SER A 208 13.11 -13.07 -6.23
C SER A 208 12.09 -14.22 -6.40
N GLY A 209 11.18 -14.04 -7.36
CA GLY A 209 10.08 -14.96 -7.62
C GLY A 209 9.08 -15.15 -6.47
N ALA A 210 9.12 -14.31 -5.43
CA ALA A 210 8.16 -14.38 -4.33
C ALA A 210 6.75 -13.98 -4.79
N ASN A 211 5.72 -14.60 -4.21
CA ASN A 211 4.33 -14.19 -4.39
C ASN A 211 3.95 -13.19 -3.30
N LEU A 212 3.80 -11.92 -3.65
CA LEU A 212 3.40 -10.80 -2.78
C LEU A 212 2.02 -10.25 -3.18
N GLN A 213 1.19 -11.04 -3.86
CA GLN A 213 -0.15 -10.63 -4.27
C GLN A 213 -0.95 -10.16 -3.05
N TRP A 214 -1.59 -9.00 -3.13
CA TRP A 214 -2.38 -8.42 -2.02
C TRP A 214 -1.59 -8.13 -0.73
N ALA A 215 -0.26 -8.21 -0.74
CA ALA A 215 0.54 -7.92 0.44
C ALA A 215 0.52 -6.41 0.76
N ASN A 216 0.56 -6.07 2.04
CA ASN A 216 0.73 -4.69 2.49
C ASN A 216 2.21 -4.40 2.83
N LEU A 217 2.91 -3.70 1.95
CA LEU A 217 4.28 -3.20 2.10
C LEU A 217 4.33 -1.68 2.34
N SER A 218 3.25 -1.06 2.85
CA SER A 218 3.24 0.38 3.13
C SER A 218 4.38 0.77 4.09
N ASP A 219 5.12 1.83 3.77
CA ASP A 219 6.27 2.32 4.54
C ASP A 219 7.42 1.31 4.71
N ALA A 220 7.42 0.19 3.96
CA ALA A 220 8.47 -0.83 4.04
C ALA A 220 9.80 -0.31 3.47
N LYS A 221 10.92 -0.78 4.04
CA LYS A 221 12.27 -0.37 3.66
C LYS A 221 12.92 -1.47 2.82
N LEU A 222 12.81 -1.36 1.50
CA LEU A 222 13.27 -2.34 0.50
C LEU A 222 14.55 -1.91 -0.21
N SER A 223 15.34 -1.00 0.38
CA SER A 223 16.55 -0.49 -0.30
C SER A 223 17.52 -1.64 -0.62
N GLY A 224 17.94 -1.76 -1.87
CA GLY A 224 18.81 -2.82 -2.36
C GLY A 224 18.19 -4.22 -2.39
N ALA A 225 16.87 -4.36 -2.25
CA ALA A 225 16.20 -5.66 -2.30
C ALA A 225 16.14 -6.21 -3.73
N ASN A 226 16.25 -7.53 -3.86
CA ASN A 226 16.06 -8.25 -5.11
C ASN A 226 14.60 -8.68 -5.25
N LEU A 227 13.85 -8.11 -6.19
CA LEU A 227 12.44 -8.41 -6.48
C LEU A 227 12.28 -8.99 -7.90
N ILE A 228 13.33 -9.56 -8.48
CA ILE A 228 13.31 -10.09 -9.85
C ILE A 228 12.19 -11.13 -9.99
N GLY A 229 11.27 -10.89 -10.91
CA GLY A 229 10.14 -11.79 -11.19
C GLY A 229 9.15 -11.97 -10.03
N ALA A 230 9.20 -11.14 -8.99
CA ALA A 230 8.25 -11.20 -7.89
C ALA A 230 6.83 -10.78 -8.36
N ASP A 231 5.80 -11.38 -7.79
CA ASP A 231 4.40 -11.00 -8.06
C ASP A 231 3.87 -10.04 -6.99
N LEU A 232 3.87 -8.75 -7.28
CA LEU A 232 3.37 -7.65 -6.44
C LEU A 232 1.95 -7.21 -6.86
N SER A 233 1.22 -7.99 -7.64
CA SER A 233 -0.07 -7.53 -8.15
C SER A 233 -1.09 -7.28 -7.02
N ASN A 234 -1.79 -6.16 -7.11
CA ASN A 234 -2.72 -5.66 -6.08
C ASN A 234 -2.08 -5.42 -4.69
N SER A 235 -0.75 -5.33 -4.61
CA SER A 235 -0.06 -5.00 -3.34
C SER A 235 -0.12 -3.51 -3.02
N ASN A 236 0.05 -3.17 -1.74
CA ASN A 236 0.18 -1.80 -1.27
C ASN A 236 1.66 -1.50 -0.93
N LEU A 237 2.29 -0.63 -1.69
CA LEU A 237 3.67 -0.12 -1.59
C LEU A 237 3.68 1.39 -1.28
N LEU A 238 2.61 1.95 -0.72
CA LEU A 238 2.53 3.38 -0.39
C LEU A 238 3.74 3.79 0.47
N ASN A 239 4.43 4.86 0.07
CA ASN A 239 5.64 5.38 0.72
C ASN A 239 6.80 4.36 0.91
N ALA A 240 6.78 3.21 0.22
CA ALA A 240 7.85 2.22 0.35
C ALA A 240 9.18 2.76 -0.21
N SER A 241 10.30 2.43 0.43
CA SER A 241 11.63 2.78 -0.05
C SER A 241 12.20 1.65 -0.89
N LEU A 242 12.16 1.79 -2.22
CA LEU A 242 12.67 0.86 -3.22
C LEU A 242 14.02 1.33 -3.79
N VAL A 243 14.77 2.14 -3.04
CA VAL A 243 16.04 2.72 -3.49
C VAL A 243 17.03 1.60 -3.86
N HIS A 244 17.53 1.60 -5.10
CA HIS A 244 18.39 0.53 -5.65
C HIS A 244 17.79 -0.89 -5.61
N ALA A 245 16.45 -1.01 -5.52
CA ALA A 245 15.80 -2.32 -5.64
C ALA A 245 15.77 -2.80 -7.09
N ASP A 246 15.85 -4.11 -7.29
CA ASP A 246 15.76 -4.73 -8.62
C ASP A 246 14.35 -5.31 -8.84
N LEU A 247 13.51 -4.60 -9.58
CA LEU A 247 12.15 -5.00 -9.97
C LEU A 247 12.10 -5.58 -11.38
N THR A 248 13.23 -6.08 -11.92
CA THR A 248 13.28 -6.66 -13.27
C THR A 248 12.24 -7.77 -13.41
N GLN A 249 11.36 -7.65 -14.42
CA GLN A 249 10.27 -8.60 -14.67
C GLN A 249 9.25 -8.77 -13.52
N ALA A 250 9.25 -7.89 -12.52
CA ALA A 250 8.26 -7.95 -11.45
C ALA A 250 6.84 -7.64 -11.98
N ASN A 251 5.84 -8.32 -11.43
CA ASN A 251 4.44 -8.06 -11.74
C ASN A 251 3.86 -7.03 -10.78
N LEU A 252 3.64 -5.80 -11.22
CA LEU A 252 3.10 -4.71 -10.41
C LEU A 252 1.65 -4.37 -10.79
N ILE A 253 0.95 -5.23 -11.55
CA ILE A 253 -0.41 -4.93 -12.02
C ILE A 253 -1.32 -4.58 -10.84
N ARG A 254 -1.96 -3.40 -10.90
CA ARG A 254 -2.83 -2.84 -9.85
C ARG A 254 -2.16 -2.60 -8.49
N ALA A 255 -0.83 -2.54 -8.43
CA ALA A 255 -0.14 -2.16 -7.21
C ALA A 255 -0.33 -0.67 -6.89
N GLU A 256 -0.53 -0.36 -5.62
CA GLU A 256 -0.58 1.02 -5.11
C GLU A 256 0.79 1.41 -4.60
N TRP A 257 1.46 2.40 -5.18
CA TRP A 257 2.83 2.77 -4.76
C TRP A 257 3.07 4.28 -4.74
N VAL A 258 2.00 5.06 -4.59
CA VAL A 258 2.12 6.53 -4.45
C VAL A 258 3.04 6.86 -3.27
N GLY A 259 3.97 7.79 -3.47
CA GLY A 259 4.97 8.17 -2.47
C GLY A 259 6.21 7.26 -2.45
N ALA A 260 6.24 6.17 -3.20
CA ALA A 260 7.37 5.26 -3.20
C ALA A 260 8.65 5.92 -3.77
N ASP A 261 9.78 5.54 -3.18
CA ASP A 261 11.10 6.00 -3.59
C ASP A 261 11.79 4.93 -4.43
N LEU A 262 11.76 5.10 -5.75
CA LEU A 262 12.37 4.21 -6.74
C LEU A 262 13.78 4.68 -7.15
N SER A 263 14.42 5.58 -6.38
CA SER A 263 15.71 6.15 -6.80
C SER A 263 16.76 5.06 -7.03
N GLY A 264 17.35 5.02 -8.22
CA GLY A 264 18.32 4.01 -8.61
C GLY A 264 17.77 2.58 -8.79
N ALA A 265 16.44 2.40 -8.79
CA ALA A 265 15.81 1.10 -8.99
C ALA A 265 15.84 0.67 -10.48
N THR A 266 15.79 -0.65 -10.70
CA THR A 266 15.67 -1.24 -12.04
C THR A 266 14.27 -1.76 -12.27
N LEU A 267 13.59 -1.33 -13.34
CA LEU A 267 12.22 -1.75 -13.68
C LEU A 267 12.09 -2.40 -15.07
N THR A 268 13.22 -2.74 -15.71
CA THR A 268 13.19 -3.33 -17.06
C THR A 268 12.36 -4.63 -17.06
N GLY A 269 11.34 -4.66 -17.92
CA GLY A 269 10.42 -5.77 -18.07
C GLY A 269 9.32 -5.87 -17.02
N ALA A 270 9.21 -4.91 -16.11
CA ALA A 270 8.13 -4.88 -15.12
C ALA A 270 6.75 -4.71 -15.79
N LYS A 271 5.72 -5.30 -15.18
CA LYS A 271 4.32 -5.23 -15.63
C LYS A 271 3.57 -4.14 -14.87
N LEU A 272 3.12 -3.09 -15.57
CA LEU A 272 2.66 -1.82 -14.99
C LEU A 272 1.26 -1.40 -15.48
N TYR A 273 0.30 -2.33 -15.43
CA TYR A 273 -1.10 -2.03 -15.72
C TYR A 273 -1.86 -1.55 -14.48
N ALA A 274 -2.68 -0.51 -14.62
CA ALA A 274 -3.48 0.09 -13.57
C ALA A 274 -2.68 0.49 -12.29
N VAL A 275 -1.43 0.95 -12.47
CA VAL A 275 -0.59 1.51 -11.40
C VAL A 275 -0.50 3.03 -11.51
N SER A 276 -0.42 3.71 -10.36
CA SER A 276 -0.14 5.17 -10.37
C SER A 276 1.23 5.46 -11.00
N ARG A 277 1.44 6.64 -11.55
CA ARG A 277 2.76 7.11 -12.03
C ARG A 277 3.11 8.50 -11.50
N PHE A 278 2.40 8.90 -10.45
CA PHE A 278 2.55 10.18 -9.82
C PHE A 278 2.97 10.03 -8.37
N GLY A 279 3.68 11.04 -7.87
CA GLY A 279 4.20 11.03 -6.49
C GLY A 279 5.31 10.00 -6.27
N LEU A 280 5.99 9.57 -7.33
CA LEU A 280 7.14 8.67 -7.25
C LEU A 280 8.44 9.47 -7.26
N LYS A 281 9.44 9.04 -6.51
CA LYS A 281 10.82 9.52 -6.69
C LYS A 281 11.57 8.57 -7.60
N THR A 282 12.11 9.07 -8.70
CA THR A 282 12.59 8.24 -9.81
C THR A 282 13.99 8.64 -10.27
N GLU A 283 14.77 9.25 -9.37
CA GLU A 283 16.13 9.70 -9.69
C GLU A 283 17.03 8.50 -10.01
N GLY A 284 17.62 8.47 -11.21
CA GLY A 284 18.55 7.41 -11.59
C GLY A 284 17.92 6.04 -11.87
N ILE A 285 16.61 5.95 -12.10
CA ILE A 285 15.97 4.69 -12.49
C ILE A 285 16.55 4.14 -13.79
N THR A 286 16.63 2.82 -13.88
CA THR A 286 16.97 2.09 -15.11
C THR A 286 15.75 1.33 -15.59
N CYS A 287 15.28 1.64 -16.80
CA CYS A 287 14.07 1.03 -17.36
C CYS A 287 14.06 1.14 -18.88
N ASP A 288 14.41 0.06 -19.56
CA ASP A 288 14.50 0.02 -21.04
C ASP A 288 13.15 -0.30 -21.69
N TRP A 289 12.32 -1.07 -21.01
CA TRP A 289 10.98 -1.40 -21.47
C TRP A 289 10.10 -1.86 -20.30
N VAL A 290 8.79 -1.74 -20.47
CA VAL A 290 7.77 -2.21 -19.54
C VAL A 290 6.63 -2.85 -20.31
N ASP A 291 5.91 -3.75 -19.67
CA ASP A 291 4.65 -4.29 -20.18
C ASP A 291 3.48 -3.55 -19.52
N VAL A 292 2.65 -2.89 -20.31
CA VAL A 292 1.47 -2.16 -19.83
C VAL A 292 0.17 -2.89 -20.17
N SER A 293 0.24 -4.15 -20.61
CA SER A 293 -0.97 -4.90 -20.96
C SER A 293 -1.79 -5.30 -19.72
N PRO A 294 -3.13 -5.38 -19.84
CA PRO A 294 -4.01 -5.72 -18.71
C PRO A 294 -3.68 -7.02 -17.98
N TYR A 295 -3.07 -7.98 -18.68
CA TYR A 295 -2.75 -9.31 -18.17
C TYR A 295 -1.24 -9.56 -18.03
N GLY A 296 -0.39 -8.60 -18.40
CA GLY A 296 1.05 -8.80 -18.43
C GLY A 296 1.47 -9.92 -19.40
N ASP A 297 0.79 -9.99 -20.53
CA ASP A 297 0.93 -10.98 -21.61
C ASP A 297 1.82 -10.49 -22.77
N HIS A 298 2.53 -9.38 -22.58
CA HIS A 298 3.40 -8.74 -23.57
C HIS A 298 2.69 -8.22 -24.83
N SER A 299 1.36 -8.14 -24.83
CA SER A 299 0.61 -7.56 -25.97
C SER A 299 0.81 -6.05 -26.11
N GLN A 300 1.25 -5.36 -25.04
CA GLN A 300 1.48 -3.91 -25.03
C GLN A 300 2.83 -3.58 -24.37
N ILE A 301 3.92 -3.74 -25.14
CA ILE A 301 5.27 -3.39 -24.68
C ILE A 301 5.56 -1.92 -25.00
N TYR A 302 5.97 -1.17 -23.98
CA TYR A 302 6.47 0.19 -24.14
C TYR A 302 7.98 0.22 -23.95
N ARG A 303 8.72 0.66 -24.97
CA ARG A 303 10.18 0.83 -24.91
C ARG A 303 10.51 2.27 -24.54
N LEU A 304 11.47 2.45 -23.65
CA LEU A 304 11.81 3.73 -23.05
C LEU A 304 13.30 4.01 -23.28
N SER A 305 13.61 5.23 -23.74
CA SER A 305 14.95 5.76 -23.56
C SER A 305 15.16 6.21 -22.11
N ALA A 306 16.39 6.51 -21.72
CA ALA A 306 16.68 7.04 -20.39
C ALA A 306 15.94 8.36 -20.10
N GLU A 307 15.69 9.20 -21.12
CA GLU A 307 14.91 10.44 -20.95
C GLU A 307 13.41 10.16 -20.84
N ASP A 308 12.89 9.24 -21.66
CA ASP A 308 11.47 8.87 -21.65
C ASP A 308 11.07 8.17 -20.36
N SER A 309 11.97 7.37 -19.78
CA SER A 309 11.74 6.71 -18.49
C SER A 309 11.44 7.73 -17.40
N LYS A 310 12.22 8.82 -17.31
CA LYS A 310 11.96 9.89 -16.34
C LYS A 310 10.59 10.54 -16.55
N LYS A 311 10.21 10.83 -17.79
CA LYS A 311 8.89 11.40 -18.11
C LYS A 311 7.74 10.43 -17.80
N PHE A 312 7.96 9.15 -18.04
CA PHE A 312 6.97 8.09 -17.83
C PHE A 312 6.60 7.92 -16.35
N PHE A 313 7.59 7.98 -15.45
CA PHE A 313 7.38 7.78 -14.00
C PHE A 313 7.26 9.08 -13.18
N ASN A 314 7.38 10.26 -13.80
CA ASN A 314 7.24 11.56 -13.14
C ASN A 314 5.99 12.31 -13.61
N GLN A 315 4.86 11.62 -13.70
CA GLN A 315 3.60 12.24 -14.08
C GLN A 315 2.99 12.99 -12.90
N THR A 316 2.21 14.03 -13.19
CA THR A 316 1.39 14.71 -12.18
C THR A 316 0.00 14.09 -12.15
N PRO A 317 -0.69 13.99 -11.00
CA PRO A 317 -2.10 13.61 -11.03
C PRO A 317 -2.86 14.69 -11.82
N PRO A 318 -3.73 14.34 -12.78
CA PRO A 318 -4.53 15.35 -13.46
C PRO A 318 -5.39 16.08 -12.42
N THR A 319 -5.52 17.40 -12.56
CA THR A 319 -6.24 18.23 -11.59
C THR A 319 -7.14 19.27 -12.22
N VAL A 320 -8.27 19.53 -11.56
CA VAL A 320 -9.10 20.71 -11.77
C VAL A 320 -8.86 21.67 -10.63
N ARG A 321 -8.45 22.90 -10.94
CA ARG A 321 -8.27 23.98 -9.97
C ARG A 321 -9.30 25.07 -10.19
N ILE A 322 -10.08 25.37 -9.17
CA ILE A 322 -10.97 26.53 -9.12
C ILE A 322 -10.33 27.53 -8.16
N VAL A 323 -9.81 28.62 -8.70
CA VAL A 323 -9.22 29.71 -7.92
C VAL A 323 -10.28 30.80 -7.78
N VAL A 324 -10.70 31.07 -6.56
CA VAL A 324 -11.69 32.09 -6.22
C VAL A 324 -10.96 33.30 -5.65
N ASP A 325 -11.19 34.50 -6.18
CA ASP A 325 -10.60 35.76 -5.69
C ASP A 325 -11.36 36.25 -4.44
N SER A 326 -11.43 35.37 -3.44
CA SER A 326 -11.92 35.63 -2.09
C SER A 326 -11.33 34.61 -1.12
N PRO A 327 -11.00 35.01 0.12
CA PRO A 327 -10.76 34.04 1.19
C PRO A 327 -12.06 33.27 1.51
N LEU A 328 -11.92 32.04 1.98
CA LEU A 328 -13.03 31.17 2.35
C LEU A 328 -13.36 31.37 3.83
N GLU A 329 -14.49 32.01 4.09
CA GLU A 329 -15.02 32.24 5.44
C GLU A 329 -15.85 31.04 5.93
N GLN A 330 -16.17 30.99 7.22
CA GLN A 330 -16.84 29.85 7.84
C GLN A 330 -18.20 29.51 7.20
N GLU A 331 -19.02 30.53 6.93
CA GLU A 331 -20.33 30.36 6.28
C GLU A 331 -20.17 29.82 4.86
N ALA A 332 -19.22 30.37 4.10
CA ALA A 332 -18.93 29.92 2.75
C ALA A 332 -18.40 28.48 2.71
N ASN A 333 -17.57 28.09 3.69
CA ASN A 333 -17.07 26.73 3.81
C ASN A 333 -18.22 25.73 4.06
N LEU A 334 -19.15 26.07 4.95
CA LEU A 334 -20.31 25.22 5.24
C LEU A 334 -21.21 25.06 4.01
N ALA A 335 -21.48 26.16 3.31
CA ALA A 335 -22.27 26.16 2.09
C ALA A 335 -21.62 25.31 0.99
N LEU A 336 -20.31 25.45 0.80
CA LEU A 336 -19.55 24.69 -0.19
C LEU A 336 -19.53 23.19 0.16
N ALA A 337 -19.32 22.84 1.43
CA ALA A 337 -19.36 21.46 1.88
C ALA A 337 -20.73 20.82 1.66
N ASN A 338 -21.82 21.53 2.00
CA ASN A 338 -23.17 21.05 1.74
C ASN A 338 -23.43 20.88 0.24
N ALA A 339 -23.02 21.85 -0.59
CA ALA A 339 -23.17 21.77 -2.03
C ALA A 339 -22.48 20.54 -2.62
N TYR A 340 -21.22 20.27 -2.27
CA TYR A 340 -20.51 19.09 -2.76
C TYR A 340 -21.05 17.77 -2.20
N TYR A 341 -21.55 17.76 -0.97
CA TYR A 341 -22.26 16.61 -0.44
C TYR A 341 -23.51 16.29 -1.27
N GLN A 342 -24.36 17.29 -1.57
CA GLN A 342 -25.54 17.10 -2.42
C GLN A 342 -25.17 16.63 -3.83
N ILE A 343 -24.11 17.19 -4.41
CA ILE A 343 -23.59 16.75 -5.71
C ILE A 343 -23.19 15.27 -5.67
N SER A 344 -22.46 14.82 -4.64
CA SER A 344 -22.03 13.42 -4.53
C SER A 344 -23.19 12.42 -4.40
N GLN A 345 -24.33 12.84 -3.83
CA GLN A 345 -25.52 11.99 -3.71
C GLN A 345 -26.20 11.78 -5.07
N GLN A 346 -26.20 12.79 -5.93
CA GLN A 346 -26.85 12.75 -7.24
C GLN A 346 -25.92 12.28 -8.37
N TYR A 347 -24.61 12.45 -8.19
CA TYR A 347 -23.58 12.07 -9.16
C TYR A 347 -22.45 11.32 -8.44
N PRO A 348 -22.59 9.99 -8.23
CA PRO A 348 -21.66 9.19 -7.44
C PRO A 348 -20.21 9.15 -7.98
N ALA A 349 -20.00 9.48 -9.26
CA ALA A 349 -18.67 9.61 -9.84
C ALA A 349 -17.89 10.83 -9.32
N PHE A 350 -18.55 11.76 -8.60
CA PHE A 350 -17.93 12.87 -7.89
C PHE A 350 -18.02 12.64 -6.38
N ASN A 351 -17.21 11.71 -5.88
CA ASN A 351 -17.27 11.26 -4.48
C ASN A 351 -16.14 11.79 -3.59
N GLN A 352 -15.12 12.42 -4.18
CA GLN A 352 -14.02 13.02 -3.43
C GLN A 352 -14.17 14.54 -3.32
N PRO A 353 -14.15 15.11 -2.11
CA PRO A 353 -14.16 16.56 -1.93
C PRO A 353 -12.83 17.18 -2.41
N PRO A 354 -12.82 18.47 -2.77
CA PRO A 354 -11.58 19.14 -3.13
C PRO A 354 -10.67 19.31 -1.91
N SER A 355 -9.37 19.32 -2.16
CA SER A 355 -8.43 19.96 -1.23
C SER A 355 -8.58 21.48 -1.32
N ILE A 356 -8.61 22.16 -0.18
CA ILE A 356 -8.87 23.60 -0.08
C ILE A 356 -7.64 24.28 0.51
N SER A 357 -7.05 25.23 -0.24
CA SER A 357 -6.01 26.11 0.25
C SER A 357 -6.55 27.54 0.36
N VAL A 358 -6.66 28.04 1.59
CA VAL A 358 -7.16 29.40 1.87
C VAL A 358 -5.97 30.34 2.08
N GLY A 359 -5.76 31.24 1.13
CA GLY A 359 -4.80 32.34 1.25
C GLY A 359 -5.46 33.63 1.69
N TYR A 360 -4.65 34.67 1.93
CA TYR A 360 -5.13 36.00 2.34
C TYR A 360 -6.12 36.64 1.35
N ARG A 361 -5.98 36.31 0.06
CA ARG A 361 -6.77 36.92 -1.02
C ARG A 361 -7.58 35.92 -1.82
N GLN A 362 -7.09 34.68 -1.92
CA GLN A 362 -7.62 33.69 -2.84
C GLN A 362 -7.81 32.36 -2.13
N THR A 363 -8.83 31.65 -2.54
CA THR A 363 -9.06 30.26 -2.17
C THR A 363 -8.88 29.39 -3.39
N VAL A 364 -8.10 28.32 -3.26
CA VAL A 364 -7.88 27.34 -4.32
C VAL A 364 -8.56 26.04 -3.93
N LEU A 365 -9.56 25.64 -4.70
CA LEU A 365 -10.16 24.31 -4.65
C LEU A 365 -9.45 23.43 -5.67
N THR A 366 -8.84 22.33 -5.24
CA THR A 366 -8.11 21.39 -6.11
C THR A 366 -8.76 20.02 -6.05
N PHE A 367 -9.31 19.60 -7.18
CA PHE A 367 -9.84 18.25 -7.41
C PHE A 367 -8.75 17.43 -8.09
N ARG A 368 -8.33 16.34 -7.45
CA ARG A 368 -7.47 15.33 -8.07
C ARG A 368 -8.36 14.26 -8.69
N ILE A 369 -7.97 13.77 -9.85
CA ILE A 369 -8.73 12.78 -10.61
C ILE A 369 -7.79 11.68 -11.13
N ASP A 370 -8.36 10.51 -11.41
CA ASP A 370 -7.59 9.31 -11.73
C ASP A 370 -7.21 9.20 -13.22
N SER A 371 -7.92 9.92 -14.10
CA SER A 371 -7.68 9.89 -15.54
C SER A 371 -7.88 11.26 -16.19
N ASP A 372 -7.10 11.57 -17.22
CA ASP A 372 -7.15 12.86 -17.91
C ASP A 372 -8.50 13.10 -18.61
N GLU A 373 -9.17 12.03 -19.06
CA GLU A 373 -10.48 12.12 -19.73
C GLU A 373 -11.58 12.66 -18.80
N GLN A 374 -11.37 12.60 -17.48
CA GLN A 374 -12.28 13.16 -16.47
C GLN A 374 -12.08 14.67 -16.24
N LEU A 375 -11.01 15.30 -16.77
CA LEU A 375 -10.71 16.72 -16.51
C LEU A 375 -11.88 17.67 -16.83
N PHE A 376 -12.42 17.58 -18.04
CA PHE A 376 -13.54 18.42 -18.47
C PHE A 376 -14.86 18.05 -17.77
N PRO A 377 -15.25 16.75 -17.68
CA PRO A 377 -16.40 16.31 -16.88
C PRO A 377 -16.38 16.79 -15.43
N THR A 378 -15.26 16.58 -14.72
CA THR A 378 -15.12 16.98 -13.32
C THR A 378 -15.20 18.50 -13.18
N ALA A 379 -14.58 19.27 -14.09
CA ALA A 379 -14.70 20.73 -14.07
C ALA A 379 -16.14 21.21 -14.31
N TYR A 380 -16.91 20.51 -15.16
CA TYR A 380 -18.31 20.81 -15.44
C TYR A 380 -19.20 20.64 -14.19
N VAL A 381 -18.93 19.62 -13.39
CA VAL A 381 -19.66 19.32 -12.14
C VAL A 381 -19.16 20.18 -10.98
N ALA A 382 -17.84 20.32 -10.82
CA ALA A 382 -17.21 21.02 -9.71
C ALA A 382 -17.62 22.50 -9.60
N ILE A 383 -18.00 23.12 -10.72
CA ILE A 383 -18.38 24.53 -10.79
C ILE A 383 -19.86 24.78 -10.43
N LEU A 384 -20.69 23.72 -10.30
CA LEU A 384 -22.12 23.85 -10.01
C LEU A 384 -22.45 24.77 -8.81
N PRO A 385 -21.67 24.81 -7.72
CA PRO A 385 -21.99 25.69 -6.59
C PRO A 385 -21.80 27.19 -6.88
N PHE A 386 -21.18 27.59 -7.99
CA PHE A 386 -20.81 28.99 -8.26
C PHE A 386 -21.81 29.72 -9.15
N GLU A 387 -21.96 31.03 -8.97
CA GLU A 387 -22.89 31.87 -9.76
C GLU A 387 -22.59 31.83 -11.27
N LYS A 388 -21.30 31.77 -11.63
CA LYS A 388 -20.85 31.70 -13.03
C LYS A 388 -20.93 30.31 -13.65
N ALA A 389 -21.48 29.30 -12.95
CA ALA A 389 -21.52 27.91 -13.39
C ALA A 389 -22.02 27.76 -14.83
N THR A 390 -23.17 28.36 -15.17
CA THR A 390 -23.78 28.24 -16.49
C THR A 390 -22.88 28.77 -17.61
N ALA A 391 -22.16 29.86 -17.40
CA ALA A 391 -21.24 30.42 -18.39
C ALA A 391 -20.04 29.48 -18.61
N ILE A 392 -19.48 28.95 -17.53
CA ILE A 392 -18.32 28.05 -17.54
C ILE A 392 -18.67 26.70 -18.17
N GLN A 393 -19.83 26.16 -17.85
CA GLN A 393 -20.37 24.94 -18.45
C GLN A 393 -20.57 25.09 -19.96
N ARG A 394 -21.09 26.23 -20.44
CA ARG A 394 -21.18 26.53 -21.88
C ARG A 394 -19.81 26.59 -22.55
N ASN A 395 -18.81 27.17 -21.89
CA ASN A 395 -17.43 27.19 -22.39
C ASN A 395 -16.88 25.77 -22.56
N ILE A 396 -17.02 24.92 -21.54
CA ILE A 396 -16.58 23.52 -21.58
C ILE A 396 -17.24 22.77 -22.74
N ILE A 397 -18.57 22.87 -22.87
CA ILE A 397 -19.31 22.22 -23.97
C ILE A 397 -18.82 22.72 -25.34
N THR A 398 -18.55 24.03 -25.47
CA THR A 398 -18.06 24.63 -26.71
C THR A 398 -16.68 24.11 -27.08
N LEU A 399 -15.76 24.02 -26.11
CA LEU A 399 -14.40 23.50 -26.33
C LEU A 399 -14.44 22.04 -26.79
N VAL A 400 -15.23 21.18 -26.11
CA VAL A 400 -15.36 19.76 -26.48
C VAL A 400 -15.99 19.61 -27.88
N LYS A 401 -16.99 20.42 -28.23
CA LYS A 401 -17.58 20.43 -29.58
C LYS A 401 -16.59 20.86 -30.66
N GLN A 402 -15.83 21.93 -30.42
CA GLN A 402 -14.82 22.41 -31.36
C GLN A 402 -13.69 21.38 -31.55
N LEU A 403 -13.25 20.74 -30.47
CA LEU A 403 -12.25 19.67 -30.49
C LEU A 403 -12.74 18.48 -31.33
N ARG A 404 -14.00 18.05 -31.15
CA ARG A 404 -14.60 16.96 -31.94
C ARG A 404 -14.73 17.31 -33.42
N ALA A 405 -15.10 18.55 -33.75
CA ALA A 405 -15.20 19.01 -35.12
C ALA A 405 -13.83 19.10 -35.82
N HIS A 406 -12.76 19.40 -35.07
CA HIS A 406 -11.40 19.43 -35.59
C HIS A 406 -10.80 18.02 -35.77
N ALA A 407 -11.22 17.06 -34.95
CA ALA A 407 -10.73 15.69 -34.97
C ALA A 407 -11.01 14.92 -36.27
N THR A 408 -12.02 15.30 -37.04
CA THR A 408 -12.43 14.55 -38.24
C THR A 408 -11.45 14.62 -39.40
N ASN A 409 -10.56 15.64 -39.47
CA ASN A 409 -9.70 15.87 -40.64
C ASN A 409 -8.21 16.17 -40.33
N HIS A 410 -7.82 16.39 -39.06
CA HIS A 410 -6.51 16.97 -38.72
C HIS A 410 -5.70 16.28 -37.61
N LEU A 411 -6.23 15.21 -37.00
CA LEU A 411 -5.59 14.53 -35.87
C LEU A 411 -5.02 13.16 -36.26
N SER A 412 -3.96 12.75 -35.57
CA SER A 412 -3.42 11.39 -35.61
C SER A 412 -4.38 10.38 -34.94
N ILE A 413 -4.21 9.08 -35.22
CA ILE A 413 -5.07 8.01 -34.67
C ILE A 413 -5.12 8.04 -33.12
N PRO A 414 -4.00 8.20 -32.38
CA PRO A 414 -4.04 8.28 -30.92
C PRO A 414 -4.81 9.50 -30.41
N GLU A 415 -4.63 10.66 -31.04
CA GLU A 415 -5.36 11.88 -30.70
C GLU A 415 -6.86 11.73 -30.95
N LEU A 416 -7.26 11.10 -32.05
CA LEU A 416 -8.65 10.77 -32.38
C LEU A 416 -9.30 9.90 -31.30
N ARG A 417 -8.61 8.85 -30.83
CA ARG A 417 -9.12 8.00 -29.74
C ARG A 417 -9.32 8.77 -28.44
N ARG A 418 -8.37 9.64 -28.06
CA ARG A 418 -8.49 10.50 -26.87
C ARG A 418 -9.70 11.42 -26.97
N VAL A 419 -9.92 12.04 -28.12
CA VAL A 419 -11.09 12.88 -28.36
C VAL A 419 -12.38 12.07 -28.25
N GLN A 420 -12.40 10.84 -28.77
CA GLN A 420 -13.57 9.94 -28.67
C GLN A 420 -13.87 9.56 -27.22
N GLN A 421 -12.87 9.13 -26.45
CA GLN A 421 -13.01 8.76 -25.03
C GLN A 421 -13.49 9.96 -24.20
N LEU A 422 -12.81 11.11 -24.31
CA LEU A 422 -13.23 12.36 -23.65
C LEU A 422 -14.68 12.74 -24.01
N SER A 423 -15.04 12.63 -25.30
CA SER A 423 -16.40 12.95 -25.75
C SER A 423 -17.44 11.97 -25.20
N ALA A 424 -17.10 10.69 -25.07
CA ALA A 424 -17.99 9.66 -24.52
C ALA A 424 -18.25 9.92 -23.03
N VAL A 425 -17.18 10.12 -22.24
CA VAL A 425 -17.28 10.45 -20.81
C VAL A 425 -18.07 11.75 -20.61
N MET A 426 -17.76 12.80 -21.38
CA MET A 426 -18.48 14.07 -21.31
C MET A 426 -19.98 13.92 -21.62
N SER A 427 -20.33 13.11 -22.62
CA SER A 427 -21.74 12.87 -22.99
C SER A 427 -22.49 12.14 -21.87
N GLN A 428 -21.85 11.15 -21.23
CA GLN A 428 -22.42 10.46 -20.07
C GLN A 428 -22.64 11.43 -18.91
N THR A 429 -21.67 12.29 -18.60
CA THR A 429 -21.79 13.31 -17.55
C THR A 429 -22.92 14.29 -17.83
N LEU A 430 -23.04 14.79 -19.07
CA LEU A 430 -24.13 15.69 -19.44
C LEU A 430 -25.50 15.04 -19.24
N ASN A 431 -25.67 13.78 -19.63
CA ASN A 431 -26.95 13.07 -19.45
C ASN A 431 -27.34 12.92 -17.97
N GLN A 432 -26.38 12.59 -17.11
CA GLN A 432 -26.61 12.42 -15.68
C GLN A 432 -26.87 13.76 -14.97
N VAL A 433 -26.04 14.76 -15.24
CA VAL A 433 -26.14 16.07 -14.58
C VAL A 433 -27.39 16.84 -15.03
N ASN A 434 -27.77 16.76 -16.31
CA ASN A 434 -28.96 17.45 -16.82
C ASN A 434 -30.28 16.79 -16.37
N ALA A 435 -30.25 15.57 -15.83
CA ALA A 435 -31.43 14.91 -15.27
C ALA A 435 -31.84 15.48 -13.90
N VAL A 436 -30.99 16.30 -13.28
CA VAL A 436 -31.17 16.85 -11.93
C VAL A 436 -31.47 18.35 -12.00
N ASP A 437 -32.47 18.79 -11.25
CA ASP A 437 -32.82 20.22 -11.13
C ASP A 437 -31.95 20.91 -10.05
N TRP A 438 -30.73 21.26 -10.43
CA TRP A 438 -29.74 21.87 -9.53
C TRP A 438 -30.15 23.23 -8.96
N SER A 439 -31.07 23.94 -9.61
CA SER A 439 -31.56 25.23 -9.13
C SER A 439 -32.26 25.09 -7.77
N LYS A 440 -33.03 24.01 -7.58
CA LYS A 440 -33.70 23.73 -6.30
C LYS A 440 -32.73 23.31 -5.19
N ILE A 441 -31.58 22.74 -5.57
CA ILE A 441 -30.62 22.14 -4.65
C ILE A 441 -29.59 23.17 -4.19
N LEU A 442 -29.13 24.06 -5.09
CA LEU A 442 -27.94 24.89 -4.88
C LEU A 442 -28.21 26.40 -4.86
N SER A 443 -29.32 26.89 -5.42
CA SER A 443 -29.60 28.33 -5.51
C SER A 443 -29.71 29.06 -4.15
N PRO A 444 -30.27 28.47 -3.07
CA PRO A 444 -30.32 29.14 -1.76
C PRO A 444 -28.92 29.52 -1.23
N ALA A 445 -27.92 28.67 -1.48
CA ALA A 445 -26.54 28.93 -1.06
C ALA A 445 -25.83 29.93 -1.98
N GLN A 446 -26.08 29.88 -3.30
CA GLN A 446 -25.47 30.76 -4.30
C GLN A 446 -25.84 32.24 -4.10
N GLU A 447 -27.08 32.53 -3.72
CA GLU A 447 -27.58 33.90 -3.56
C GLU A 447 -27.07 34.56 -2.26
N GLN A 448 -26.98 33.77 -1.19
CA GLN A 448 -26.66 34.27 0.16
C GLN A 448 -25.14 34.40 0.36
N VAL A 449 -24.35 33.49 -0.19
CA VAL A 449 -22.91 33.42 0.07
C VAL A 449 -22.10 34.23 -0.94
N SER A 450 -21.43 35.30 -0.48
CA SER A 450 -20.60 36.20 -1.32
C SER A 450 -19.43 35.47 -2.01
N PHE A 451 -18.87 34.46 -1.35
CA PHE A 451 -17.77 33.64 -1.88
C PHE A 451 -18.15 32.97 -3.21
N LEU A 452 -19.35 32.40 -3.31
CA LEU A 452 -19.82 31.68 -4.51
C LEU A 452 -20.10 32.60 -5.72
N ARG A 453 -20.16 33.92 -5.47
CA ARG A 453 -20.32 34.98 -6.48
C ARG A 453 -19.02 35.71 -6.80
N SER A 454 -17.94 35.39 -6.08
CA SER A 454 -16.66 36.07 -6.26
C SER A 454 -16.04 35.73 -7.63
N PRO A 455 -15.28 36.65 -8.23
CA PRO A 455 -14.55 36.37 -9.47
C PRO A 455 -13.67 35.13 -9.32
N LEU A 456 -13.64 34.28 -10.34
CA LEU A 456 -12.90 33.02 -10.30
C LEU A 456 -12.17 32.71 -11.61
N HIS A 457 -11.19 31.80 -11.51
CA HIS A 457 -10.41 31.25 -12.60
C HIS A 457 -10.45 29.72 -12.52
N VAL A 458 -10.79 29.06 -13.62
CA VAL A 458 -10.77 27.60 -13.72
C VAL A 458 -9.63 27.13 -14.62
N ILE A 459 -8.75 26.30 -14.05
CA ILE A 459 -7.54 25.77 -14.68
C ILE A 459 -7.58 24.26 -14.63
N LEU A 460 -7.31 23.61 -15.76
CA LEU A 460 -7.09 22.17 -15.85
C LEU A 460 -5.58 21.92 -15.93
N LEU A 461 -5.06 20.93 -15.21
CA LEU A 461 -3.70 20.41 -15.40
C LEU A 461 -3.80 18.94 -15.78
N ASN A 462 -3.13 18.54 -16.86
CA ASN A 462 -3.09 17.14 -17.29
C ASN A 462 -1.94 16.37 -16.63
N SER A 463 -1.84 15.08 -16.94
CA SER A 463 -0.78 14.20 -16.42
C SER A 463 0.64 14.56 -16.83
N SER A 464 0.80 15.39 -17.86
CA SER A 464 2.08 15.92 -18.34
C SER A 464 2.39 17.34 -17.84
N ASP A 465 1.74 17.80 -16.77
CA ASP A 465 1.87 19.13 -16.17
C ASP A 465 1.61 20.31 -17.13
N ARG A 466 0.85 20.07 -18.22
CA ARG A 466 0.38 21.16 -19.08
C ARG A 466 -0.89 21.73 -18.47
N SER A 467 -0.99 23.06 -18.45
CA SER A 467 -2.18 23.77 -17.95
C SER A 467 -3.07 24.29 -19.09
N LEU A 468 -4.38 24.21 -18.93
CA LEU A 468 -5.38 24.82 -19.80
C LEU A 468 -6.36 25.67 -18.98
N SER A 469 -6.39 26.97 -19.26
CA SER A 469 -7.35 27.90 -18.64
C SER A 469 -8.67 27.88 -19.40
N ILE A 470 -9.73 27.31 -18.82
CA ILE A 470 -11.03 27.18 -19.48
C ILE A 470 -12.00 28.33 -19.18
N TYR A 471 -11.71 29.12 -18.14
CA TYR A 471 -12.46 30.33 -17.80
C TYR A 471 -11.64 31.25 -16.91
N HIS A 472 -11.64 32.55 -17.19
CA HIS A 472 -11.04 33.57 -16.32
C HIS A 472 -12.00 34.77 -16.21
N ASP A 473 -12.50 35.06 -15.01
CA ASP A 473 -13.41 36.19 -14.80
C ASP A 473 -12.69 37.52 -15.11
N PRO A 474 -13.27 38.44 -15.91
CA PRO A 474 -12.65 39.73 -16.23
C PRO A 474 -12.32 40.59 -15.00
N ASN A 475 -13.01 40.38 -13.89
CA ASN A 475 -12.80 41.09 -12.61
C ASN A 475 -11.85 40.34 -11.67
N PHE A 476 -11.36 39.16 -12.05
CA PHE A 476 -10.39 38.40 -11.28
C PHE A 476 -9.12 39.25 -11.05
N GLY A 477 -8.69 39.38 -9.79
CA GLY A 477 -7.51 40.15 -9.45
C GLY A 477 -7.73 41.67 -9.34
N LYS A 478 -8.95 42.19 -9.54
CA LYS A 478 -9.21 43.66 -9.63
C LYS A 478 -9.87 44.32 -8.41
N ARG A 479 -9.92 43.66 -7.24
CA ARG A 479 -10.59 44.16 -6.01
C ARG A 479 -10.24 45.61 -5.58
N PHE A 480 -9.07 46.15 -5.94
CA PHE A 480 -8.67 47.53 -5.59
C PHE A 480 -8.96 48.60 -6.66
N MET A 481 -9.45 48.25 -7.86
CA MET A 481 -9.77 49.26 -8.89
C MET A 481 -11.15 49.90 -8.71
N ASN A 482 -12.01 49.33 -7.86
CA ASN A 482 -13.37 49.83 -7.60
C ASN A 482 -13.51 50.58 -6.26
N ILE A 483 -12.44 51.23 -5.78
CA ILE A 483 -12.59 52.23 -4.72
C ILE A 483 -13.07 53.52 -5.39
N ASN A 484 -14.36 53.83 -5.23
CA ASN A 484 -14.93 55.13 -5.57
C ASN A 484 -14.19 56.22 -4.75
N PHE A 485 -13.20 56.88 -5.35
CA PHE A 485 -12.79 58.20 -4.88
C PHE A 485 -13.88 59.19 -5.31
N PRO A 486 -14.52 59.92 -4.39
CA PRO A 486 -15.42 61.00 -4.77
C PRO A 486 -14.60 62.08 -5.48
N ASN A 487 -14.96 62.37 -6.72
CA ASN A 487 -14.46 63.47 -7.55
C ASN A 487 -12.96 63.43 -7.93
N LYS A 488 -12.65 62.78 -9.06
CA LYS A 488 -11.80 63.35 -10.13
C LYS A 488 -11.90 62.48 -11.39
N THR A 489 -12.55 63.00 -12.42
CA THR A 489 -12.42 62.49 -13.78
C THR A 489 -10.97 62.70 -14.24
N VAL A 490 -10.20 61.62 -14.32
CA VAL A 490 -8.91 61.62 -15.04
C VAL A 490 -9.20 61.23 -16.49
N PRO A 491 -9.05 62.12 -17.48
CA PRO A 491 -9.26 61.77 -18.88
C PRO A 491 -8.07 60.94 -19.35
N GLY A 492 -8.29 59.67 -19.71
CA GLY A 492 -7.27 58.86 -20.39
C GLY A 492 -7.25 57.35 -20.13
N LEU A 493 -7.97 56.84 -19.12
CA LEU A 493 -8.04 55.39 -18.87
C LEU A 493 -9.24 54.76 -19.58
N SER A 494 -9.04 54.45 -20.86
CA SER A 494 -9.79 53.40 -21.55
C SER A 494 -9.50 52.06 -20.86
N THR A 495 -10.30 51.68 -19.87
CA THR A 495 -10.29 50.31 -19.35
C THR A 495 -11.16 49.45 -20.25
N ALA A 496 -10.65 49.11 -21.43
CA ALA A 496 -11.19 47.99 -22.19
C ALA A 496 -11.02 46.75 -21.32
N SER A 497 -12.11 46.29 -20.70
CA SER A 497 -12.14 44.99 -20.04
C SER A 497 -11.85 43.94 -21.12
N GLN A 498 -10.63 43.38 -21.14
CA GLN A 498 -10.33 42.22 -21.97
C GLN A 498 -11.33 41.11 -21.59
N GLN A 499 -12.32 40.92 -22.46
CA GLN A 499 -13.30 39.87 -22.33
C GLN A 499 -12.56 38.54 -22.52
N PHE A 500 -12.81 37.57 -21.64
CA PHE A 500 -12.15 36.26 -21.72
C PHE A 500 -12.40 35.63 -23.09
N SER A 501 -11.33 35.33 -23.81
CA SER A 501 -11.36 34.55 -25.04
C SER A 501 -11.17 33.07 -24.70
N LEU A 502 -12.06 32.22 -25.23
CA LEU A 502 -11.88 30.78 -25.16
C LEU A 502 -10.51 30.36 -25.74
N PRO A 503 -9.87 29.33 -25.16
CA PRO A 503 -8.67 28.74 -25.76
C PRO A 503 -8.91 28.37 -27.22
N SER A 504 -7.89 28.57 -28.07
CA SER A 504 -7.95 28.09 -29.45
C SER A 504 -8.04 26.57 -29.48
N VAL A 505 -8.63 26.02 -30.54
CA VAL A 505 -8.72 24.56 -30.71
C VAL A 505 -7.34 23.91 -30.69
N ASN A 506 -6.33 24.56 -31.26
CA ASN A 506 -4.95 24.08 -31.23
C ASN A 506 -4.39 24.01 -29.79
N ALA A 507 -4.69 24.99 -28.93
CA ALA A 507 -4.29 24.94 -27.53
C ALA A 507 -4.96 23.78 -26.78
N VAL A 508 -6.23 23.47 -27.10
CA VAL A 508 -6.93 22.29 -26.54
C VAL A 508 -6.31 20.99 -27.08
N VAL A 509 -5.96 20.93 -28.37
CA VAL A 509 -5.26 19.78 -28.97
C VAL A 509 -3.90 19.58 -28.29
N ASP A 510 -3.12 20.63 -28.11
CA ASP A 510 -1.83 20.57 -27.41
C ASP A 510 -1.98 20.17 -25.94
N PHE A 511 -3.08 20.54 -25.31
CA PHE A 511 -3.42 20.08 -23.96
C PHE A 511 -3.73 18.57 -23.94
N ILE A 512 -4.61 18.07 -24.82
CA ILE A 512 -4.93 16.62 -24.85
C ILE A 512 -3.77 15.75 -25.36
N ARG A 513 -2.78 16.32 -26.07
CA ARG A 513 -1.53 15.62 -26.41
C ARG A 513 -0.77 15.18 -25.17
N GLY A 514 -0.88 15.93 -24.08
CA GLY A 514 -0.31 15.56 -22.79
C GLY A 514 -1.18 14.61 -21.97
N PHE A 515 -2.32 14.13 -22.49
CA PHE A 515 -3.10 13.10 -21.82
C PHE A 515 -2.32 11.78 -21.86
N TYR A 516 -2.32 11.10 -20.73
CA TYR A 516 -1.80 9.76 -20.62
C TYR A 516 -2.89 8.76 -21.03
N THR A 517 -2.58 7.88 -21.98
CA THR A 517 -3.49 6.82 -22.42
C THR A 517 -3.06 5.49 -21.83
N TRP A 518 -3.98 4.82 -21.14
CA TRP A 518 -3.84 3.42 -20.71
C TRP A 518 -3.83 2.41 -21.88
N GLU A 519 -4.12 2.84 -23.11
CA GLU A 519 -4.31 1.96 -24.25
C GLU A 519 -3.43 2.36 -25.45
N SER A 520 -2.56 1.43 -25.85
CA SER A 520 -1.96 1.14 -27.17
C SER A 520 -1.72 2.28 -28.19
N GLN A 521 -0.44 2.48 -28.54
CA GLN A 521 -0.04 2.64 -29.95
C GLN A 521 -0.11 1.29 -30.66
#